data_AF-A0A165FGV5-F1
#
_entry.id   AF-A0A165FGV5-F1
#
_cell.length_a   1.000
_cell.length_b   1.000
_cell.length_c   1.000
_cell.angle_alpha   90.00
_cell.angle_beta   90.00
_cell.angle_gamma   90.00
#
_symmetry.space_group_name_H-M   'P 1'
#
loop_
_entity.id
_entity.type
_entity.pdbx_description
1 polymer ?
#
loop_
_entity_poly.entity_id
_entity_poly.type
_entity_poly.pdbx_seq_one_letter_code
_entity_poly.pdbx_strand_id
1 'polypeptide(L)' 'PGVQKFAEMMRDVVVSAHDAIIAARVQQTTEANKHRTLAPFAKGDKVYLSTKNLTIPKGHARKLVPKYIGPFEILQ' A
#
# COMPACT_ATOMS: atom_id res chain seq x y z
N PRO A 1 -14.38 23.49 43.47
CA PRO A 1 -15.22 22.70 42.53
C PRO A 1 -14.91 22.87 41.03
N GLY A 2 -14.35 24.01 40.56
CA GLY A 2 -14.10 24.26 39.13
C GLY A 2 -12.93 23.46 38.52
N VAL A 3 -11.85 23.25 39.28
CA VAL A 3 -10.64 22.54 38.80
C VAL A 3 -10.92 21.05 38.53
N GLN A 4 -11.76 20.41 39.36
CA GLN A 4 -12.14 19.01 39.16
C GLN A 4 -12.96 18.82 37.87
N LYS A 5 -13.93 19.71 37.62
CA LYS A 5 -14.72 19.69 36.37
C LYS A 5 -13.86 19.92 35.14
N PHE A 6 -12.86 20.79 35.22
CA PHE A 6 -11.90 21.00 34.13
C PHE A 6 -11.06 19.74 33.87
N ALA A 7 -10.59 19.07 34.92
CA ALA A 7 -9.84 17.83 34.79
C ALA A 7 -10.69 16.68 34.20
N GLU A 8 -11.97 16.61 34.55
CA GLU A 8 -12.93 15.67 33.95
C GLU A 8 -13.13 15.95 32.47
N MET A 9 -13.42 17.20 32.12
CA MET A 9 -13.58 17.62 30.74
C MET A 9 -12.34 17.31 29.89
N MET A 10 -11.14 17.59 30.40
CA MET A 10 -9.90 17.31 29.66
C MET A 10 -9.69 15.81 29.45
N ARG A 11 -10.06 14.96 30.42
CA ARG A 11 -10.03 13.50 30.24
C ARG A 11 -10.97 13.06 29.12
N ASP A 12 -12.20 13.58 29.11
CA ASP A 12 -13.19 13.22 28.09
C ASP A 12 -12.76 13.69 26.70
N VAL A 13 -12.16 14.88 26.60
CA VAL A 13 -11.60 15.39 25.33
C VAL A 13 -10.47 14.50 24.82
N VAL A 14 -9.60 14.00 25.70
CA VAL A 14 -8.50 13.10 25.30
C VAL A 14 -9.02 11.76 24.81
N VAL A 15 -10.01 11.18 25.50
CA VAL A 15 -10.64 9.92 25.06
C VAL A 15 -11.34 10.10 23.71
N SER A 16 -12.12 11.18 23.56
CA SER A 16 -12.81 11.51 22.31
C SER A 16 -11.82 11.73 21.15
N ALA A 17 -10.73 12.45 21.40
CA ALA A 17 -9.68 12.66 20.40
C ALA A 17 -9.01 11.35 19.98
N HIS A 18 -8.78 10.44 20.93
CA HIS A 18 -8.22 9.13 20.64
C HIS A 18 -9.16 8.29 19.75
N ASP A 19 -10.45 8.26 20.07
CA ASP A 19 -11.44 7.53 19.29
C ASP A 19 -11.59 8.11 17.88
N ALA A 20 -11.54 9.44 17.75
CA ALA A 20 -11.54 10.12 16.46
C ALA A 20 -10.32 9.74 15.60
N ILE A 21 -9.13 9.62 16.21
CA ILE A 21 -7.92 9.18 15.51
C ILE A 21 -8.06 7.74 15.01
N ILE A 22 -8.63 6.84 15.82
CA ILE A 22 -8.87 5.45 15.42
C ILE A 22 -9.84 5.40 14.24
N ALA A 23 -10.97 6.10 14.33
CA ALA A 23 -11.97 6.14 13.26
C ALA A 23 -11.37 6.69 11.96
N ALA A 24 -10.60 7.78 12.04
CA ALA A 24 -9.91 8.36 10.88
C ALA A 24 -8.93 7.36 10.25
N ARG A 25 -8.16 6.61 11.05
CA ARG A 25 -7.23 5.59 10.54
C ARG A 25 -7.94 4.48 9.76
N VAL A 26 -9.08 4.01 10.25
CA VAL A 26 -9.88 2.97 9.56
C VAL A 26 -10.38 3.49 8.21
N GLN A 27 -10.90 4.73 8.17
CA GLN A 27 -11.35 5.36 6.93
C GLN A 27 -10.20 5.54 5.93
N GLN A 28 -9.07 6.09 6.39
CA GLN A 28 -7.88 6.27 5.55
C GLN A 28 -7.37 4.94 5.00
N THR A 29 -7.36 3.89 5.81
CA THR A 29 -6.95 2.54 5.38
C THR A 29 -7.89 2.00 4.31
N THR A 30 -9.20 2.21 4.47
CA THR A 30 -10.21 1.75 3.52
C THR A 30 -10.07 2.48 2.19
N GLU A 31 -9.98 3.81 2.20
CA GLU A 31 -9.82 4.61 0.98
C GLU A 31 -8.47 4.35 0.29
N ALA A 32 -7.37 4.23 1.06
CA ALA A 32 -6.06 3.90 0.51
C ALA A 32 -6.05 2.50 -0.15
N ASN A 33 -6.81 1.55 0.38
CA ASN A 33 -6.91 0.20 -0.16
C ASN A 33 -8.00 0.02 -1.23
N LYS A 34 -8.87 1.01 -1.44
CA LYS A 34 -10.03 0.93 -2.36
C LYS A 34 -9.67 0.53 -3.79
N HIS A 35 -8.51 0.96 -4.27
CA HIS A 35 -8.02 0.66 -5.62
C HIS A 35 -6.89 -0.38 -5.63
N ARG A 36 -6.54 -0.97 -4.48
CA ARG A 36 -5.57 -2.06 -4.45
C ARG A 36 -6.24 -3.31 -4.98
N THR A 37 -5.81 -3.76 -6.14
CA THR A 37 -6.12 -5.08 -6.64
C THR A 37 -5.12 -6.07 -6.06
N LEU A 38 -5.63 -7.16 -5.48
CA LEU A 38 -4.79 -8.32 -5.21
C LEU A 38 -4.23 -8.81 -6.54
N ALA A 39 -2.95 -9.15 -6.56
CA ALA A 39 -2.30 -9.62 -7.78
C ALA A 39 -3.04 -10.87 -8.29
N PRO A 40 -3.70 -10.82 -9.46
CA PRO A 40 -4.60 -11.88 -9.92
C PRO A 40 -3.84 -13.07 -10.52
N PHE A 41 -2.54 -13.20 -10.22
CA PHE A 41 -1.67 -14.17 -10.84
C PHE A 41 -1.59 -15.44 -10.00
N ALA A 42 -1.71 -16.58 -10.66
CA ALA A 42 -1.57 -17.90 -10.08
C ALA A 42 -0.28 -18.57 -10.56
N LYS A 43 0.14 -19.60 -9.82
CA LYS A 43 1.18 -20.52 -10.29
C LYS A 43 0.77 -21.14 -11.63
N GLY A 44 1.69 -21.15 -12.59
CA GLY A 44 1.47 -21.61 -13.96
C GLY A 44 1.02 -20.51 -14.94
N ASP A 45 0.67 -19.31 -14.47
CA ASP A 45 0.35 -18.20 -15.35
C ASP A 45 1.60 -17.69 -16.07
N LYS A 46 1.40 -17.27 -17.34
CA LYS A 46 2.42 -16.64 -18.16
C LYS A 46 2.30 -15.13 -18.08
N VAL A 47 3.28 -14.49 -17.44
CA VAL A 47 3.28 -13.04 -17.18
C VAL A 47 4.45 -12.34 -17.83
N TYR A 48 4.22 -11.10 -18.25
CA TYR A 48 5.27 -10.21 -18.74
C TYR A 48 5.95 -9.48 -17.56
N LEU A 49 7.28 -9.52 -17.51
CA LEU A 49 8.04 -8.85 -16.45
C LEU A 49 8.55 -7.48 -16.92
N SER A 50 8.48 -6.48 -16.03
CA SER A 50 9.00 -5.15 -16.34
C SER A 50 10.53 -5.13 -16.29
N THR A 51 11.16 -4.52 -17.29
CA THR A 51 12.62 -4.37 -17.37
C THR A 51 13.18 -3.26 -16.48
N LYS A 52 12.34 -2.55 -15.72
CA LYS A 52 12.74 -1.42 -14.86
C LYS A 52 13.81 -1.81 -13.84
N ASN A 53 13.65 -2.97 -13.21
CA ASN A 53 14.52 -3.47 -12.13
C ASN A 53 15.27 -4.75 -12.52
N LEU A 54 15.27 -5.12 -13.80
CA LEU A 54 15.94 -6.32 -14.29
C LEU A 54 17.32 -6.00 -14.86
N THR A 55 18.23 -6.94 -14.69
CA THR A 55 19.54 -6.91 -15.34
C THR A 55 19.36 -7.23 -16.81
N ILE A 56 19.53 -6.23 -17.66
CA ILE A 56 19.47 -6.39 -19.12
C ILE A 56 20.71 -7.16 -19.57
N PRO A 57 20.60 -8.09 -20.54
CA PRO A 57 21.76 -8.77 -21.13
C PRO A 57 22.82 -7.77 -21.61
N LYS A 58 24.09 -8.07 -21.36
CA LYS A 58 25.22 -7.19 -21.71
C LYS A 58 25.17 -6.85 -23.20
N GLY A 59 25.32 -5.56 -23.53
CA GLY A 59 25.36 -5.06 -24.92
C GLY A 59 24.11 -4.30 -25.37
N HIS A 60 23.01 -4.30 -24.60
CA HIS A 60 21.84 -3.49 -24.91
C HIS A 60 21.77 -2.21 -24.06
N ALA A 61 21.62 -1.06 -24.72
CA ALA A 61 21.29 0.18 -24.03
C ALA A 61 19.87 0.11 -23.47
N ARG A 62 19.67 0.53 -22.21
CA ARG A 62 18.36 0.54 -21.53
C ARG A 62 17.25 1.27 -22.32
N LYS A 63 17.64 2.25 -23.16
CA LYS A 63 16.73 2.99 -24.03
C LYS A 63 16.11 2.14 -25.16
N LEU A 64 16.80 1.07 -25.58
CA LEU A 64 16.39 0.22 -26.70
C LEU A 64 15.76 -1.10 -26.26
N VAL A 65 15.63 -1.33 -24.96
CA VAL A 65 15.02 -2.55 -24.43
C VAL A 65 13.51 -2.36 -24.31
N PRO A 66 12.69 -3.35 -24.68
CA PRO A 66 11.26 -3.33 -24.41
C PRO A 66 10.97 -3.08 -22.93
N LYS A 67 9.89 -2.35 -22.63
CA LYS A 67 9.47 -2.08 -21.25
C LYS A 67 9.09 -3.37 -20.49
N TYR A 68 8.65 -4.38 -21.23
CA TYR A 68 8.31 -5.69 -20.71
C TYR A 68 8.97 -6.78 -21.57
N ILE A 69 9.45 -7.84 -20.92
CA ILE A 69 10.06 -8.99 -21.57
C ILE A 69 9.28 -10.24 -21.24
N GLY A 70 9.18 -11.13 -22.24
CA GLY A 70 8.82 -12.56 -22.17
C GLY A 70 7.53 -12.94 -21.42
N PRO A 71 6.77 -13.94 -21.89
CA PRO A 71 5.89 -14.67 -21.00
C PRO A 71 6.74 -15.59 -20.11
N PHE A 72 6.92 -15.20 -18.84
CA PHE A 72 7.53 -16.04 -17.82
C PHE A 72 6.45 -16.80 -17.06
N GLU A 73 6.72 -18.07 -16.76
CA GLU A 73 5.83 -18.88 -15.95
C GLU A 73 6.08 -18.64 -14.46
N ILE A 74 5.02 -18.43 -13.69
CA ILE A 74 5.09 -18.31 -12.23
C ILE A 74 5.24 -19.71 -11.63
N LEU A 75 6.39 -19.98 -11.01
CA LEU A 75 6.70 -21.30 -10.45
C LEU A 75 6.12 -21.53 -9.04
N GLN A 76 5.95 -20.46 -8.25
CA GLN A 76 5.45 -20.51 -6.87
C GLN A 76 4.69 -19.24 -6.52
#